data_AF-A0AB35W1K2-F1
#
_entry.id   AF-A0AB35W1K2-F1
#
_cell.length_a   1.000
_cell.length_b   1.000
_cell.length_c   1.000
_cell.angle_alpha   90.00
_cell.angle_beta   90.00
_cell.angle_gamma   90.00
#
_symmetry.space_group_name_H-M   'P 1'
#
loop_
_entity.id
_entity.type
_entity.pdbx_description
1 polymer ?
#
loop_
_entity_poly.entity_id
_entity_poly.type
_entity_poly.pdbx_seq_one_letter_code
_entity_poly.pdbx_strand_id
1 'polypeptide(L)' 'MKNAYIIDAIRTPFGRYAGGLAPVRADDLGAVPIKALMQRNPNVDWEQVDDVIY' A
#
# COMPACT_ATOMS: atom_id res chain seq x y z
N MET A 1 9.95 -23.49 -11.91
CA MET A 1 8.85 -22.58 -11.57
C MET A 1 8.96 -22.27 -10.08
N LYS A 2 8.87 -21.00 -9.67
CA LYS A 2 8.90 -20.63 -8.24
C LYS A 2 7.47 -20.53 -7.72
N ASN A 3 7.25 -20.89 -6.46
CA ASN A 3 5.96 -20.66 -5.80
C ASN A 3 5.79 -19.16 -5.52
N ALA A 4 4.56 -18.67 -5.63
CA ALA A 4 4.20 -17.31 -5.26
C ALA A 4 3.45 -17.33 -3.91
N TYR A 5 3.76 -16.37 -3.05
CA TYR A 5 3.17 -16.26 -1.72
C TYR A 5 2.68 -14.82 -1.50
N ILE A 6 1.53 -14.69 -0.84
CA ILE A 6 1.05 -13.41 -0.31
C ILE A 6 1.61 -13.31 1.11
N ILE A 7 2.39 -12.26 1.39
CA ILE A 7 3.13 -12.12 2.66
C ILE A 7 2.41 -11.20 3.65
N ASP A 8 2.03 -9.99 3.22
CA ASP A 8 1.29 -9.02 4.03
C ASP A 8 0.30 -8.27 3.12
N ALA A 9 -0.79 -7.80 3.71
CA ALA A 9 -1.83 -7.07 3.01
C ALA A 9 -2.48 -6.03 3.93
N ILE A 10 -2.63 -4.81 3.42
CA ILE A 10 -3.24 -3.70 4.16
C ILE A 10 -4.00 -2.78 3.20
N ARG A 11 -4.98 -2.05 3.73
CA ARG A 11 -5.80 -1.11 2.97
C ARG A 11 -6.15 0.12 3.81
N THR A 12 -6.58 1.17 3.13
CA THR A 12 -7.25 2.29 3.78
C THR A 12 -8.67 1.89 4.20
N PRO A 13 -9.33 2.69 5.06
CA PRO A 13 -10.78 2.67 5.18
C PRO A 13 -11.47 3.02 3.85
N PHE A 14 -12.74 2.66 3.73
CA PHE A 14 -13.57 3.09 2.61
C PHE A 14 -14.12 4.49 2.88
N GLY A 15 -13.89 5.42 1.95
CA GLY A 15 -14.46 6.76 1.99
C GLY A 15 -15.89 6.79 1.47
N ARG A 16 -16.74 7.65 2.05
CA ARG A 16 -18.01 8.05 1.42
C ARG A 16 -17.77 9.18 0.42
N TYR A 17 -18.63 9.29 -0.59
CA TYR A 17 -18.65 10.45 -1.48
C TYR A 17 -18.77 11.75 -0.66
N ALA A 18 -17.94 12.74 -0.97
CA ALA A 18 -17.81 13.99 -0.19
C ALA A 18 -17.57 13.78 1.33
N GLY A 19 -17.04 12.61 1.72
CA GLY A 19 -16.76 12.26 3.11
C GLY A 19 -15.30 12.50 3.53
N GLY A 20 -14.86 11.81 4.58
CA GLY A 20 -13.57 12.07 5.25
C GLY A 20 -12.31 11.87 4.40
N LEU A 21 -12.38 11.12 3.29
CA LEU A 21 -11.25 10.94 2.37
C LEU A 21 -11.33 11.85 1.14
N ALA A 22 -12.42 12.60 0.95
CA ALA A 22 -12.59 13.47 -0.21
C ALA A 22 -11.49 14.54 -0.38
N PRO A 23 -10.88 15.07 0.68
CA PRO A 23 -9.76 16.02 0.54
C PRO A 23 -8.43 15.37 0.14
N VAL A 24 -8.32 14.04 0.18
CA VAL A 24 -7.06 13.33 -0.09
C VAL A 24 -6.98 13.05 -1.59
N ARG A 25 -5.89 13.46 -2.24
CA ARG A 25 -5.67 13.13 -3.63
C ARG A 25 -5.51 11.61 -3.82
N ALA A 26 -5.86 11.12 -5.00
CA ALA A 26 -5.82 9.69 -5.28
C ALA A 26 -4.40 9.09 -5.18
N ASP A 27 -3.37 9.84 -5.60
CA ASP A 27 -1.96 9.45 -5.49
C ASP A 27 -1.47 9.42 -4.04
N ASP A 28 -1.82 10.44 -3.25
CA ASP A 28 -1.53 10.46 -1.81
C ASP A 28 -2.22 9.30 -1.08
N LEU A 29 -3.50 9.04 -1.40
CA LEU A 29 -4.26 7.93 -0.82
C LEU A 29 -3.66 6.58 -1.24
N GLY A 30 -3.22 6.47 -2.50
CA GLY A 30 -2.51 5.30 -3.02
C GLY A 30 -1.20 5.04 -2.28
N ALA A 31 -0.46 6.07 -1.88
CA ALA A 31 0.80 5.90 -1.15
C ALA A 31 0.62 5.41 0.32
N VAL A 32 -0.56 5.56 0.91
CA VAL A 32 -0.83 5.18 2.32
C VAL A 32 -0.54 3.69 2.60
N PRO A 33 -1.12 2.71 1.88
CA PRO A 33 -0.84 1.30 2.12
C PRO A 33 0.63 0.93 1.88
N ILE A 34 1.31 1.53 0.90
CA ILE A 34 2.74 1.30 0.65
C ILE A 34 3.56 1.71 1.87
N LYS A 35 3.35 2.93 2.39
CA LYS A 35 4.03 3.41 3.61
C LYS A 35 3.76 2.50 4.81
N ALA A 36 2.53 2.02 4.95
CA ALA A 36 2.16 1.13 6.05
C ALA A 36 2.84 -0.25 5.93
N LEU A 37 2.99 -0.81 4.72
CA LEU A 37 3.74 -2.05 4.49
C LEU A 37 5.22 -1.88 4.84
N MET A 38 5.84 -0.76 4.48
CA MET A 38 7.23 -0.44 4.84
C MET A 38 7.43 -0.38 6.36
N GLN A 39 6.50 0.26 7.07
CA GLN A 39 6.54 0.36 8.54
C GLN A 39 6.35 -0.98 9.24
N ARG A 40 5.47 -1.84 8.72
CA ARG A 40 5.18 -3.17 9.30
C ARG A 40 6.29 -4.18 9.05
N ASN A 41 7.05 -4.00 7.98
CA ASN A 41 8.10 -4.91 7.54
C ASN A 41 9.45 -4.18 7.46
N PRO A 42 10.00 -3.72 8.61
CA PRO A 42 11.20 -2.88 8.65
C PRO A 42 12.49 -3.59 8.20
N ASN A 43 12.46 -4.92 8.15
CA ASN A 43 13.62 -5.75 7.78
C ASN A 43 13.63 -6.09 6.27
N VAL A 44 12.64 -5.65 5.51
CA VAL A 44 12.61 -5.83 4.06
C VAL A 44 13.54 -4.81 3.41
N ASP A 45 14.35 -5.28 2.46
CA ASP A 45 15.12 -4.41 1.57
C ASP A 45 14.19 -3.91 0.45
N TRP A 46 13.72 -2.68 0.59
CA TRP A 46 12.76 -2.07 -0.32
C TRP A 46 13.38 -1.63 -1.66
N GLU A 47 14.71 -1.62 -1.77
CA GLU A 47 15.39 -1.38 -3.06
C GLU A 47 15.31 -2.60 -3.99
N GLN A 48 14.95 -3.78 -3.47
CA GLN A 48 14.77 -5.01 -4.24
C GLN A 48 13.33 -5.24 -4.72
N VAL A 49 12.44 -4.26 -4.59
CA VAL A 49 11.09 -4.36 -5.16
C VAL A 49 11.19 -4.23 -6.68
N ASP A 50 10.84 -5.30 -7.40
CA ASP A 50 10.92 -5.33 -8.86
C ASP A 50 9.85 -4.46 -9.54
N ASP A 51 8.62 -4.46 -9.00
CA ASP A 51 7.49 -3.77 -9.64
C ASP A 51 6.40 -3.36 -8.63
N VAL A 52 5.63 -2.33 -8.97
CA VAL A 52 4.47 -1.83 -8.22
C VAL A 52 3.29 -1.70 -9.17
N ILE A 53 2.30 -2.59 -9.02
CA ILE A 53 1.10 -2.64 -9.88
C ILE A 53 -0.08 -2.02 -9.13
N TYR A 54 -0.72 -0.99 -9.70
CA TYR A 54 -1.82 -0.20 -9.11
C TYR A 54 -3.05 -0.11 -10.01
#